data_AF-A0A960ALR7-F1
#
_entry.id   AF-A0A960ALR7-F1
#
_cell.length_a   1.000
_cell.length_b   1.000
_cell.length_c   1.000
_cell.angle_alpha   90.00
_cell.angle_beta   90.00
_cell.angle_gamma   90.00
#
_symmetry.space_group_name_H-M   'P 1'
#
loop_
_entity.id
_entity.type
_entity.pdbx_description
1 polymer ?
#
loop_
_entity_poly.entity_id
_entity_poly.type
_entity_poly.pdbx_seq_one_letter_code
_entity_poly.pdbx_strand_id
1 'polypeptide(L)'
;MNSQTERTRLAWRRTILALLVVGGIGAVHLATAGLVELAVLTGLVTVAGCVAAMRRLTVLRVAGTPLPAWEPAVLTVSSCLLALSVIFAG
;
A
#
# COMPACT_ATOMS: atom_id res chain seq x y z
N MET A 1 -6.97 -0.38 -27.54
CA MET A 1 -6.58 -0.35 -26.11
C MET A 1 -5.25 -1.09 -25.97
N ASN A 2 -4.19 -0.42 -25.50
CA ASN A 2 -2.84 -1.01 -25.45
C ASN A 2 -2.76 -2.13 -24.40
N SER A 3 -2.35 -3.33 -24.83
CA SER A 3 -2.22 -4.52 -23.97
C SER A 3 -1.30 -4.29 -22.76
N GLN A 4 -0.32 -3.39 -22.89
CA GLN A 4 0.59 -2.99 -21.81
C GLN A 4 -0.12 -2.20 -20.70
N THR A 5 -1.11 -1.37 -21.03
CA THR A 5 -1.87 -0.57 -20.05
C THR A 5 -2.82 -1.44 -19.22
N GLU A 6 -3.38 -2.50 -19.81
CA GLU A 6 -4.18 -3.47 -19.06
C GLU A 6 -3.33 -4.31 -18.10
N ARG A 7 -2.14 -4.74 -18.54
CA ARG A 7 -1.20 -5.48 -17.69
C ARG A 7 -0.74 -4.64 -16.49
N THR A 8 -0.39 -3.37 -16.69
CA THR A 8 -0.01 -2.48 -15.59
C THR A 8 -1.18 -2.24 -14.64
N ARG A 9 -2.39 -2.05 -15.16
CA ARG A 9 -3.60 -1.89 -14.34
C ARG A 9 -3.89 -3.12 -13.47
N LEU A 10 -3.73 -4.32 -14.01
CA LEU A 10 -3.86 -5.58 -13.28
C LEU A 10 -2.78 -5.73 -12.20
N ALA A 11 -1.53 -5.37 -12.51
CA ALA A 11 -0.44 -5.37 -11.55
C ALA A 11 -0.74 -4.46 -10.36
N TRP A 12 -1.21 -3.23 -10.60
CA TRP A 12 -1.58 -2.28 -9.54
C TRP A 12 -2.73 -2.75 -8.66
N ARG A 13 -3.74 -3.40 -9.25
CA ARG A 13 -4.83 -4.03 -8.48
C ARG A 13 -4.29 -5.13 -7.56
N ARG A 14 -3.34 -5.94 -8.03
CA ARG A 14 -2.68 -6.96 -7.20
C ARG A 14 -1.87 -6.33 -6.07
N THR A 15 -1.17 -5.23 -6.33
CA THR A 15 -0.43 -4.50 -5.27
C THR A 15 -1.36 -3.97 -4.18
N ILE A 16 -2.52 -3.42 -4.53
CA ILE A 16 -3.51 -2.94 -3.54
C ILE A 16 -4.04 -4.10 -2.70
N LEU A 17 -4.38 -5.23 -3.33
CA LEU A 17 -4.82 -6.41 -2.61
C LEU A 17 -3.74 -6.95 -1.68
N ALA A 18 -2.48 -6.99 -2.12
CA ALA A 18 -1.37 -7.39 -1.28
C ALA A 18 -1.18 -6.45 -0.09
N LEU A 19 -1.25 -5.14 -0.30
CA LEU A 19 -1.17 -4.15 0.78
C LEU A 19 -2.30 -4.32 1.80
N LEU A 20 -3.54 -4.50 1.35
CA LEU A 20 -4.70 -4.72 2.23
C LEU A 20 -4.57 -6.02 3.04
N VAL A 21 -4.15 -7.12 2.40
CA VAL A 21 -4.01 -8.42 3.07
C VAL A 21 -2.90 -8.37 4.10
N VAL A 22 -1.69 -7.96 3.70
CA VAL A 22 -0.53 -7.95 4.60
C VAL A 22 -0.72 -6.92 5.72
N GLY A 23 -1.18 -5.71 5.38
CA GLY A 23 -1.44 -4.65 6.34
C GLY A 23 -2.58 -4.98 7.30
N GLY A 24 -3.65 -5.60 6.80
CA GLY A 24 -4.78 -6.05 7.62
C GLY A 24 -4.40 -7.17 8.58
N ILE A 25 -3.68 -8.20 8.10
CA ILE A 25 -3.19 -9.28 8.96
C ILE A 25 -2.23 -8.73 10.02
N GLY A 26 -1.28 -7.86 9.63
CA GLY A 26 -0.34 -7.23 10.55
C GLY A 26 -1.05 -6.40 11.63
N ALA A 27 -2.05 -5.60 11.25
CA ALA A 27 -2.83 -4.80 12.20
C ALA A 27 -3.62 -5.68 13.18
N VAL A 28 -4.28 -6.75 12.70
CA VAL A 28 -4.99 -7.71 13.56
C VAL A 28 -4.02 -8.40 14.53
N HIS A 29 -2.87 -8.84 14.04
CA HIS A 29 -1.86 -9.50 14.87
C HIS A 29 -1.36 -8.58 16.00
N LEU A 30 -1.01 -7.34 15.68
CA LEU A 30 -0.59 -6.33 16.66
C LEU A 30 -1.70 -6.02 17.66
N ALA A 31 -2.96 -5.94 17.22
CA ALA A 31 -4.10 -5.73 18.10
C ALA A 31 -4.29 -6.90 19.07
N THR A 32 -4.15 -8.14 18.59
CA THR A 32 -4.22 -9.34 19.46
C THR A 32 -3.06 -9.47 20.42
N ALA A 33 -1.90 -8.89 20.08
CA ALA A 33 -0.73 -8.83 20.96
C ALA A 33 -0.83 -7.69 22.02
N GLY A 34 -1.92 -6.94 22.05
CA GLY A 34 -2.13 -5.81 22.98
C GLY A 34 -1.41 -4.52 22.56
N LEU A 35 -0.78 -4.49 21.39
CA LEU A 35 -0.06 -3.33 20.84
C LEU A 35 -0.99 -2.47 19.97
N VAL A 36 -2.05 -1.94 20.58
CA VAL A 36 -3.14 -1.25 19.86
C VAL A 36 -2.64 -0.02 19.09
N GLU A 37 -1.71 0.77 19.66
CA GLU A 37 -1.13 1.93 18.98
C GLU A 37 -0.40 1.54 17.68
N LEU A 38 0.38 0.45 17.72
CA LEU A 38 1.09 -0.07 16.55
C LEU A 38 0.12 -0.67 15.53
N ALA A 39 -0.97 -1.29 15.98
CA ALA A 39 -2.04 -1.78 15.10
C ALA A 39 -2.71 -0.63 14.34
N VAL A 40 -3.02 0.48 15.03
CA VAL A 40 -3.60 1.69 14.42
C VAL A 40 -2.62 2.31 13.42
N LEU A 41 -1.34 2.45 13.78
CA LEU A 41 -0.31 2.96 12.87
C LEU A 41 -0.16 2.09 11.62
N THR A 42 -0.16 0.77 11.78
CA THR A 42 -0.09 -0.19 10.67
C THR A 42 -1.30 -0.07 9.76
N GLY A 43 -2.49 0.10 10.33
CA GLY A 43 -3.72 0.39 9.58
C GLY A 43 -3.62 1.69 8.78
N LEU A 44 -3.17 2.78 9.39
CA LEU A 44 -2.99 4.08 8.73
C LEU A 44 -2.00 4.01 7.56
N VAL A 45 -0.86 3.34 7.76
CA VAL A 45 0.15 3.13 6.72
C VAL A 45 -0.42 2.33 5.55
N THR A 46 -1.20 1.29 5.85
CA THR A 46 -1.86 0.46 4.83
C THR A 46 -2.86 1.27 4.01
N VAL A 47 -3.70 2.07 4.67
CA VAL A 47 -4.66 2.96 4.01
C VAL A 47 -3.93 3.98 3.12
N ALA A 48 -2.87 4.60 3.62
CA ALA A 48 -2.08 5.55 2.85
C ALA A 48 -1.48 4.91 1.57
N GLY A 49 -0.89 3.72 1.70
CA GLY A 49 -0.36 2.97 0.55
C GLY A 49 -1.45 2.60 -0.46
N CYS A 50 -2.62 2.19 0.00
CA CYS A 50 -3.76 1.88 -0.87
C CYS A 50 -4.29 3.12 -1.59
N VAL A 51 -4.38 4.26 -0.91
CA VAL A 51 -4.81 5.54 -1.51
C VAL A 51 -3.82 6.00 -2.59
N ALA A 52 -2.51 5.89 -2.34
CA ALA A 52 -1.48 6.22 -3.33
C ALA A 52 -1.59 5.31 -4.56
N ALA A 53 -1.73 3.99 -4.37
CA ALA A 53 -1.90 3.04 -5.46
C ALA A 53 -3.21 3.24 -6.25
N MET A 54 -4.32 3.60 -5.57
CA MET A 54 -5.58 3.96 -6.22
C MET A 54 -5.49 5.26 -7.02
N ARG A 55 -4.80 6.28 -6.51
CA ARG A 55 -4.51 7.52 -7.24
C ARG A 55 -3.71 7.23 -8.52
N ARG A 56 -2.71 6.35 -8.44
CA ARG A 56 -1.93 5.95 -9.62
C ARG A 56 -2.78 5.23 -10.66
N LEU A 57 -3.72 4.39 -10.22
CA LEU A 57 -4.70 3.73 -11.09
C LEU A 57 -5.67 4.72 -11.76
N THR A 58 -6.10 5.79 -11.07
CA THR A 58 -6.95 6.84 -11.67
C THR A 58 -6.16 7.72 -12.63
N VAL A 59 -4.93 8.09 -12.33
CA VAL A 59 -4.05 8.86 -13.23
C VAL A 59 -3.75 8.06 -14.51
N LEU A 60 -3.42 6.77 -14.40
CA LEU A 60 -3.22 5.88 -15.55
C LEU A 60 -4.50 5.69 -16.39
N ARG A 61 -5.68 5.94 -15.81
CA ARG A 61 -6.97 5.87 -16.49
C ARG A 61 -7.27 7.11 -17.34
N VAL A 62 -6.68 8.26 -16.98
CA VAL A 62 -7.02 9.58 -17.56
C VAL A 62 -6.11 9.99 -18.74
N ALA A 63 -4.96 9.32 -18.94
CA ALA A 63 -4.01 9.59 -20.03
C ALA A 63 -3.43 11.02 -20.03
N GLY A 64 -2.11 11.14 -19.81
CA GLY A 64 -1.32 12.29 -20.28
C GLY A 64 -0.70 13.23 -19.25
N THR A 65 -0.85 13.02 -17.94
CA THR A 65 -0.19 13.88 -16.94
C THR A 65 1.10 13.25 -16.38
N PRO A 66 2.19 14.02 -16.25
CA PRO A 66 3.43 13.53 -15.65
C PRO A 66 3.17 13.12 -14.20
N LEU A 67 3.53 11.88 -13.87
CA LEU A 67 3.34 11.29 -12.55
C LEU A 67 4.25 11.99 -11.52
N PRO A 68 3.74 12.38 -10.34
CA PRO A 68 4.55 12.97 -9.29
C PRO A 68 5.60 11.98 -8.75
N ALA A 69 6.88 12.38 -8.75
CA ALA A 69 8.02 11.52 -8.39
C ALA A 69 8.04 11.01 -6.94
N TRP A 70 7.17 11.52 -6.06
CA TRP A 70 7.10 11.15 -4.65
C TRP A 70 6.24 9.90 -4.37
N GLU A 71 5.38 9.47 -5.31
CA GLU A 71 4.53 8.28 -5.16
C GLU A 71 5.29 6.97 -4.85
N PRO A 72 6.40 6.62 -5.54
CA PRO A 72 7.17 5.44 -5.18
C PRO A 72 7.80 5.57 -3.80
N ALA A 73 8.23 6.77 -3.39
CA ALA A 73 8.81 6.99 -2.07
C ALA A 73 7.81 6.69 -0.96
N VAL A 74 6.54 7.08 -1.13
CA VAL A 74 5.48 6.77 -0.16
C VAL A 74 5.24 5.26 -0.06
N LEU A 75 5.20 4.54 -1.19
CA LEU A 75 5.05 3.08 -1.16
C LEU A 75 6.25 2.39 -0.49
N THR A 76 7.48 2.86 -0.75
CA THR A 76 8.69 2.32 -0.12
C THR A 76 8.68 2.61 1.39
N VAL A 77 8.30 3.81 1.80
CA VAL A 77 8.20 4.18 3.22
C VAL A 77 7.11 3.37 3.91
N SER A 78 5.93 3.22 3.31
CA SER A 78 4.86 2.39 3.84
C SER A 78 5.29 0.92 3.98
N SER A 79 5.97 0.38 2.97
CA SER A 79 6.53 -0.98 3.00
C SER A 79 7.58 -1.15 4.09
N CYS A 80 8.50 -0.19 4.25
CA CYS A 80 9.53 -0.24 5.27
C CYS A 80 8.94 -0.14 6.68
N LEU A 81 7.95 0.72 6.90
CA LEU A 81 7.26 0.83 8.18
C LEU A 81 6.48 -0.45 8.53
N LEU A 82 5.87 -1.09 7.53
CA LEU A 82 5.21 -2.38 7.71
C LEU A 82 6.21 -3.49 8.03
N ALA A 83 7.38 -3.48 7.40
CA ALA A 83 8.43 -4.47 7.67
C ALA A 83 9.01 -4.29 9.09
N LEU A 84 9.20 -3.04 9.53
CA LEU A 84 9.65 -2.73 10.87
C LEU A 84 8.64 -3.16 11.94
N SER A 85 7.33 -2.99 11.70
CA SER A 85 6.33 -3.41 12.69
C SER A 85 6.28 -4.93 12.89
N VAL A 86 6.61 -5.73 11.88
CA VAL A 86 6.77 -7.18 12.01
C VAL A 86 8.03 -7.55 12.80
N ILE A 87 9.15 -6.84 12.60
CA ILE A 87 10.41 -7.11 13.30
C ILE A 87 10.31 -6.79 14.79
N PHE A 88 9.66 -5.68 15.16
CA PHE A 88 9.50 -5.29 16.57
C PHE A 88 8.38 -6.04 17.30
N ALA A 89 7.53 -6.79 16.59
CA ALA A 89 6.50 -7.64 17.16
C ALA A 89 6.99 -9.08 17.44
N GLY A 90 8.20 -9.45 16.99
CA GLY A 90 8.86 -10.72 17.30
C GLY A 90 9.81 -10.60 18.49
#